data_AF-A0A3L8E2C8-F1
#
_entry.id   AF-A0A3L8E2C8-F1
#
_cell.length_a   1.000
_cell.length_b   1.000
_cell.length_c   1.000
_cell.angle_alpha   90.00
_cell.angle_beta   90.00
_cell.angle_gamma   90.00
#
_symmetry.space_group_name_H-M   'P 1'
#
loop_
_entity.id
_entity.type
_entity.pdbx_description
1 polymer ?
#
loop_
_entity_poly.entity_id
_entity_poly.type
_entity_poly.pdbx_seq_one_letter_code
_entity_poly.pdbx_strand_id
1 'polypeptide(L)'
;MFSFVYDVWPTIEDIVVEYIDVDFTLWLSWLLMPLLVTFLLPLVIVLLLYLTSLILYVYKLHRVRLRNAYGTDWRNAARYTVAAVWDAHGWIWHGYEVVGLENIPQDKPVLFIYYHGAIPIDLYYFISKIFLFNSKLVHTVADRFLFNFPGWSIISDVMKVIPGTIQTCSAILKEGNMLAISPGGVYEAQFSDSYYQLMWQKRMGFAKVALDAKVVKILYYYSYYLHIPRLNLIPICTCFSSRV
;
A
#
# COMPACT_ATOMS: atom_id res chain seq x y z
N MET A 1 10.93 46.08 -11.14
CA MET A 1 10.82 44.75 -10.52
C MET A 1 11.87 43.75 -11.03
N PHE A 2 13.00 44.21 -11.60
CA PHE A 2 14.07 43.34 -12.13
C PHE A 2 15.43 43.52 -11.43
N SER A 3 15.64 44.56 -10.60
CA SER A 3 16.94 44.77 -9.93
C SER A 3 17.10 43.99 -8.62
N PHE A 4 16.02 43.69 -7.90
CA PHE A 4 16.10 42.88 -6.67
C PHE A 4 16.60 41.45 -6.92
N VAL A 5 16.27 40.87 -8.08
CA VAL A 5 16.77 39.52 -8.46
C VAL A 5 18.24 39.58 -8.91
N TYR A 6 18.69 40.71 -9.46
CA TYR A 6 20.08 40.90 -9.92
C TYR A 6 21.07 41.06 -8.76
N ASP A 7 20.65 41.62 -7.61
CA ASP A 7 21.52 41.79 -6.43
C ASP A 7 21.57 40.54 -5.53
N VAL A 8 20.57 39.67 -5.61
CA VAL A 8 20.50 38.47 -4.76
C VAL A 8 21.40 37.34 -5.30
N TRP A 9 21.58 37.24 -6.62
CA TRP A 9 22.40 36.19 -7.22
C TRP A 9 23.90 36.26 -6.83
N PRO A 10 24.58 37.41 -6.93
CA PRO A 10 25.98 37.54 -6.50
C PRO A 10 26.15 37.30 -5.01
N THR A 11 25.18 37.75 -4.20
CA THR A 11 25.21 37.56 -2.74
C THR A 11 25.06 36.09 -2.35
N ILE A 12 24.22 35.33 -3.06
CA ILE A 12 24.10 33.88 -2.86
C ILE A 12 25.37 33.17 -3.33
N GLU A 13 25.93 33.59 -4.47
CA GLU A 13 27.15 33.02 -5.03
C GLU A 13 28.34 33.23 -4.08
N ASP A 14 28.52 34.44 -3.55
CA ASP A 14 29.54 34.74 -2.54
C ASP A 14 29.32 33.96 -1.24
N ILE A 15 28.09 33.86 -0.73
CA ILE A 15 27.79 33.06 0.48
C ILE A 15 28.08 31.57 0.24
N VAL A 16 27.76 31.04 -0.94
CA VAL A 16 28.00 29.64 -1.29
C VAL A 16 29.50 29.38 -1.46
N VAL A 17 30.24 30.27 -2.10
CA VAL A 17 31.71 30.14 -2.27
C VAL A 17 32.44 30.34 -0.94
N GLU A 18 31.95 31.20 -0.05
CA GLU A 18 32.52 31.44 1.28
C GLU A 18 32.29 30.25 2.25
N TYR A 19 31.14 29.57 2.16
CA TYR A 19 30.79 28.45 3.05
C TYR A 19 31.07 27.05 2.46
N ILE A 20 31.05 26.89 1.14
CA ILE A 20 31.26 25.63 0.44
C ILE A 20 32.46 25.82 -0.47
N ASP A 21 33.62 25.42 0.04
CA ASP A 21 34.82 25.30 -0.77
C ASP A 21 34.57 24.24 -1.86
N VAL A 22 34.42 24.75 -3.10
CA VAL A 22 34.11 23.95 -4.28
C VAL A 22 35.24 22.96 -4.56
N ASP A 23 36.48 23.35 -4.31
CA ASP A 23 37.66 22.50 -4.49
C ASP A 23 37.69 21.40 -3.42
N PHE A 24 37.36 21.74 -2.17
CA PHE A 24 37.20 20.74 -1.10
C PHE A 24 36.08 19.75 -1.42
N THR A 25 34.93 20.22 -1.91
CA THR A 25 33.78 19.38 -2.26
C THR A 25 34.12 18.46 -3.43
N LEU A 26 34.81 18.98 -4.45
CA LEU A 26 35.29 18.20 -5.58
C LEU A 26 36.28 17.14 -5.10
N TRP A 27 37.31 17.53 -4.35
CA TRP A 27 38.29 16.60 -3.79
C TRP A 27 37.64 15.51 -2.93
N LEU A 28 36.71 15.88 -2.06
CA LEU A 28 35.97 14.94 -1.21
C LEU A 28 35.14 13.96 -2.05
N SER A 29 34.50 14.43 -3.13
CA SER A 29 33.77 13.55 -4.05
C SER A 29 34.70 12.56 -4.74
N TRP A 30 35.86 12.99 -5.26
CA TRP A 30 36.86 12.10 -5.88
C TRP A 30 37.42 11.07 -4.89
N LEU A 31 37.59 11.45 -3.63
CA LEU A 31 38.01 10.54 -2.56
C LEU A 31 36.93 9.49 -2.25
N LEU A 32 35.66 9.89 -2.18
CA LEU A 32 34.54 9.02 -1.83
C LEU A 32 34.00 8.20 -3.02
N MET A 33 34.23 8.62 -4.26
CA MET A 33 33.74 7.94 -5.45
C MET A 33 34.21 6.48 -5.57
N PRO A 34 35.49 6.14 -5.36
CA PRO A 34 35.93 4.76 -5.32
C PRO A 34 35.23 3.93 -4.24
N LEU A 35 34.96 4.51 -3.07
CA LEU A 35 34.24 3.84 -1.98
C LEU A 35 32.77 3.59 -2.38
N LEU A 36 32.09 4.58 -2.94
CA LEU A 36 30.73 4.42 -3.45
C LEU A 36 30.68 3.34 -4.55
N VAL A 37 31.56 3.39 -5.53
CA VAL A 37 31.56 2.39 -6.62
C VAL A 37 31.91 1.00 -6.11
N THR A 38 32.88 0.85 -5.22
CA THR A 38 33.32 -0.48 -4.75
C THR A 38 32.34 -1.14 -3.79
N PHE A 39 31.53 -0.38 -3.04
CA PHE A 39 30.60 -0.95 -2.05
C PHE A 39 29.14 -0.78 -2.42
N LEU A 40 28.71 0.40 -2.91
CA LEU A 40 27.31 0.66 -3.25
C LEU A 40 26.90 -0.10 -4.51
N LEU A 41 27.72 -0.11 -5.56
CA LEU A 41 27.37 -0.77 -6.82
C LEU A 41 27.19 -2.29 -6.63
N PRO A 42 28.10 -3.03 -5.96
CA PRO A 42 27.85 -4.45 -5.67
C PRO A 42 26.61 -4.69 -4.82
N LEU A 43 26.32 -3.83 -3.84
CA LEU A 43 25.12 -3.95 -3.02
C LEU A 43 23.83 -3.77 -3.85
N VAL A 44 23.82 -2.82 -4.79
CA VAL A 44 22.71 -2.66 -5.74
C VAL A 44 22.58 -3.88 -6.65
N ILE A 45 23.69 -4.41 -7.18
CA ILE A 45 23.66 -5.63 -8.01
C ILE A 45 23.08 -6.81 -7.22
N VAL A 46 23.55 -7.03 -5.99
CA VAL A 46 23.03 -8.08 -5.11
C VAL A 46 21.54 -7.90 -4.86
N LEU A 47 21.08 -6.67 -4.56
CA LEU A 47 19.66 -6.36 -4.41
C LEU A 47 18.84 -6.73 -5.67
N LEU A 48 19.34 -6.39 -6.86
CA LEU A 48 18.67 -6.71 -8.13
C LEU A 48 18.62 -8.23 -8.39
N LEU A 49 19.68 -8.97 -8.05
CA LEU A 49 19.68 -10.44 -8.15
C LEU A 49 18.66 -11.09 -7.21
N TYR A 50 18.57 -10.61 -5.96
CA TYR A 50 17.55 -11.08 -5.01
C TYR A 50 16.13 -10.69 -5.46
N LEU A 51 15.94 -9.49 -6.00
CA LEU A 51 14.65 -9.08 -6.57
C LEU A 51 14.26 -9.97 -7.76
N THR A 52 15.21 -10.32 -8.62
CA THR A 52 14.99 -11.24 -9.75
C THR A 52 14.60 -12.63 -9.24
N SER A 53 15.33 -13.17 -8.26
CA SER A 53 15.01 -14.44 -7.62
C SER A 53 13.60 -14.42 -7.02
N LEU A 54 13.23 -13.34 -6.32
CA LEU A 54 11.90 -13.14 -5.75
C LEU A 54 10.81 -13.19 -6.84
N ILE A 55 11.00 -12.46 -7.95
CA ILE A 55 10.05 -12.47 -9.08
C ILE A 55 9.86 -13.89 -9.62
N LEU A 56 10.95 -14.66 -9.78
CA LEU A 56 10.89 -16.03 -10.26
C LEU A 56 10.16 -16.96 -9.28
N TYR A 57 10.38 -16.80 -7.97
CA TYR A 57 9.66 -17.56 -6.95
C TYR A 57 8.16 -17.25 -6.93
N VAL A 58 7.80 -15.96 -6.99
CA VAL A 58 6.40 -15.52 -7.08
C VAL A 58 5.76 -16.08 -8.34
N TYR A 59 6.44 -15.99 -9.49
CA TYR A 59 5.95 -16.58 -10.73
C TYR A 59 5.74 -18.08 -10.60
N LYS A 60 6.71 -18.81 -10.03
CA LYS A 60 6.60 -20.27 -9.82
C LYS A 60 5.38 -20.64 -8.97
N LEU A 61 5.11 -19.85 -7.91
CA LEU A 61 3.99 -20.05 -6.99
C LEU A 61 2.64 -19.73 -7.65
N HIS A 62 2.53 -18.60 -8.35
CA HIS A 62 1.28 -18.10 -8.93
C HIS A 62 1.16 -18.29 -10.46
N ARG A 63 1.98 -19.16 -11.07
CA ARG A 63 2.14 -19.32 -12.53
C ARG A 63 0.83 -19.44 -13.30
N VAL A 64 -0.15 -20.17 -12.75
CA VAL A 64 -1.45 -20.38 -13.42
C VAL A 64 -2.22 -19.07 -13.49
N ARG A 65 -2.30 -18.32 -12.38
CA ARG A 65 -2.99 -17.03 -12.33
C ARG A 65 -2.30 -15.98 -13.21
N LEU A 66 -0.97 -15.89 -13.14
CA LEU A 66 -0.19 -14.91 -13.90
C LEU A 66 -0.22 -15.20 -15.41
N ARG A 67 -0.09 -16.47 -15.82
CA ARG A 67 -0.20 -16.86 -17.24
C ARG A 67 -1.56 -16.48 -17.81
N ASN A 68 -2.64 -16.72 -17.07
CA ASN A 68 -3.99 -16.33 -17.49
C ASN A 68 -4.14 -14.80 -17.55
N ALA A 69 -3.50 -14.08 -16.64
CA ALA A 69 -3.57 -12.62 -16.59
C ALA A 69 -2.84 -11.92 -17.75
N TYR A 70 -1.73 -12.48 -18.25
CA TYR A 70 -1.00 -11.88 -19.38
C TYR A 70 -1.76 -11.88 -20.70
N GLY A 71 -2.86 -12.63 -20.81
CA GLY A 71 -3.79 -12.54 -21.95
C GLY A 71 -4.81 -11.39 -21.85
N THR A 72 -4.78 -10.59 -20.77
CA THR A 72 -5.74 -9.50 -20.51
C THR A 72 -5.06 -8.13 -20.63
N ASP A 73 -5.83 -7.04 -20.45
CA ASP A 73 -5.30 -5.67 -20.42
C ASP A 73 -4.11 -5.55 -19.45
N TRP A 74 -3.14 -4.69 -19.80
CA TRP A 74 -1.90 -4.54 -19.04
C TRP A 74 -2.15 -4.16 -17.58
N ARG A 75 -3.21 -3.38 -17.27
CA ARG A 75 -3.54 -3.03 -15.88
C ARG A 75 -3.98 -4.25 -15.10
N ASN A 76 -4.75 -5.14 -15.72
CA ASN A 76 -5.17 -6.39 -15.10
C ASN A 76 -3.97 -7.32 -14.89
N ALA A 77 -3.12 -7.50 -15.90
CA ALA A 77 -1.87 -8.26 -15.76
C ALA A 77 -0.99 -7.71 -14.62
N ALA A 78 -0.85 -6.38 -14.54
CA ALA A 78 -0.12 -5.71 -13.47
C ALA A 78 -0.75 -5.96 -12.09
N ARG A 79 -2.07 -5.84 -11.95
CA ARG A 79 -2.79 -6.13 -10.69
C ARG A 79 -2.57 -7.56 -10.22
N TYR A 80 -2.65 -8.55 -11.12
CA TYR A 80 -2.38 -9.95 -10.77
C TYR A 80 -0.94 -10.16 -10.32
N THR A 81 0.01 -9.50 -10.97
CA THR A 81 1.43 -9.56 -10.60
C THR A 81 1.65 -8.94 -9.21
N VAL A 82 1.15 -7.72 -8.99
CA VAL A 82 1.25 -7.02 -7.71
C VAL A 82 0.57 -7.82 -6.59
N ALA A 83 -0.64 -8.33 -6.83
CA ALA A 83 -1.35 -9.14 -5.84
C ALA A 83 -0.62 -10.44 -5.52
N ALA A 84 -0.03 -11.12 -6.50
CA ALA A 84 0.78 -12.33 -6.27
C ALA A 84 2.02 -12.05 -5.42
N VAL A 85 2.70 -10.91 -5.66
CA VAL A 85 3.87 -10.49 -4.86
C VAL A 85 3.46 -10.23 -3.41
N TRP A 86 2.40 -9.45 -3.18
CA TRP A 86 1.92 -9.15 -1.82
C TRP A 86 1.40 -10.41 -1.11
N ASP A 87 0.69 -11.29 -1.81
CA ASP A 87 0.22 -12.57 -1.27
C ASP A 87 1.39 -13.48 -0.86
N ALA A 88 2.41 -13.61 -1.71
CA ALA A 88 3.61 -14.37 -1.41
C ALA A 88 4.38 -13.76 -0.22
N HIS A 89 4.54 -12.44 -0.19
CA HIS A 89 5.21 -11.73 0.90
C HIS A 89 4.49 -11.96 2.24
N GLY A 90 3.15 -11.79 2.25
CA GLY A 90 2.34 -12.02 3.44
C GLY A 90 2.44 -13.46 3.94
N TRP A 91 2.42 -14.43 3.03
CA TRP A 91 2.56 -15.85 3.39
C TRP A 91 3.96 -16.19 3.93
N ILE A 92 5.03 -15.74 3.27
CA ILE A 92 6.42 -16.06 3.66
C ILE A 92 6.78 -15.41 5.00
N TRP A 93 6.50 -14.11 5.14
CA TRP A 93 6.99 -13.33 6.28
C TRP A 93 6.09 -13.45 7.51
N HIS A 94 4.77 -13.53 7.29
CA HIS A 94 3.79 -13.47 8.38
C HIS A 94 2.88 -14.69 8.43
N GLY A 95 3.05 -15.70 7.58
CA GLY A 95 2.09 -16.81 7.49
C GLY A 95 0.67 -16.31 7.25
N TYR A 96 0.50 -15.21 6.50
CA TYR A 96 -0.77 -14.48 6.44
C TYR A 96 -1.87 -15.30 5.76
N GLU A 97 -2.96 -15.51 6.48
CA GLU A 97 -4.15 -16.22 6.00
C GLU A 97 -5.42 -15.41 6.22
N VAL A 98 -6.37 -15.54 5.30
CA VAL A 98 -7.69 -14.92 5.40
C VAL A 98 -8.71 -16.03 5.48
N VAL A 99 -9.41 -16.12 6.60
CA VAL A 99 -10.45 -17.12 6.84
C VAL A 99 -11.81 -16.49 6.48
N GLY A 100 -12.63 -17.19 5.69
CA GLY A 100 -13.98 -16.75 5.33
C GLY A 100 -14.05 -15.89 4.07
N LEU A 101 -13.07 -15.97 3.17
CA LEU A 101 -13.09 -15.27 1.86
C LEU A 101 -14.34 -15.62 1.04
N GLU A 102 -14.85 -16.84 1.19
CA GLU A 102 -16.07 -17.36 0.57
C GLU A 102 -17.34 -16.61 1.00
N ASN A 103 -17.32 -15.87 2.12
CA ASN A 103 -18.47 -15.11 2.61
C ASN A 103 -18.62 -13.74 1.91
N ILE A 104 -17.61 -13.32 1.15
CA ILE A 104 -17.63 -12.06 0.41
C ILE A 104 -18.59 -12.22 -0.78
N PRO A 105 -19.71 -11.47 -0.82
CA PRO A 105 -20.63 -11.55 -1.94
C PRO A 105 -19.93 -11.07 -3.21
N GLN A 106 -20.04 -11.84 -4.29
CA GLN A 106 -19.49 -11.45 -5.57
C GLN A 106 -20.37 -10.37 -6.23
N ASP A 107 -21.69 -10.51 -6.23
CA ASP A 107 -22.57 -9.61 -7.00
C ASP A 107 -23.12 -8.40 -6.24
N LYS A 108 -22.57 -8.09 -5.07
CA LYS A 108 -23.05 -6.96 -4.23
C LYS A 108 -21.89 -6.04 -3.83
N PRO A 109 -22.15 -4.74 -3.65
CA PRO A 109 -21.16 -3.84 -3.09
C PRO A 109 -20.86 -4.23 -1.64
N VAL A 110 -19.60 -4.10 -1.26
CA VAL A 110 -19.10 -4.43 0.07
C VAL A 110 -18.30 -3.25 0.59
N LEU A 111 -18.66 -2.80 1.80
CA LEU A 111 -17.87 -1.83 2.54
C LEU A 111 -17.05 -2.58 3.60
N PHE A 112 -15.75 -2.64 3.40
CA PHE A 112 -14.79 -3.14 4.38
C PHE A 112 -14.41 -2.00 5.33
N ILE A 113 -14.61 -2.24 6.61
CA ILE A 113 -14.17 -1.36 7.69
C ILE A 113 -13.04 -2.06 8.42
N TYR A 114 -11.89 -1.40 8.47
CA TYR A 114 -10.67 -1.97 9.02
C TYR A 114 -9.94 -0.98 9.91
N TYR A 115 -9.14 -1.53 10.81
CA TYR A 115 -8.24 -0.77 11.66
C TYR A 115 -7.01 -0.32 10.85
N HIS A 116 -6.46 0.85 11.13
CA HIS A 116 -5.21 1.32 10.52
C HIS A 116 -4.03 1.16 11.47
N GLY A 117 -3.15 0.21 11.17
CA GLY A 117 -1.86 0.12 11.84
C GLY A 117 -0.92 1.27 11.47
N ALA A 118 0.20 1.41 12.18
CA ALA A 118 1.21 2.42 11.85
C ALA A 118 1.61 2.37 10.36
N ILE A 119 1.72 1.16 9.81
CA ILE A 119 1.77 0.89 8.38
C ILE A 119 0.74 -0.22 8.11
N PRO A 120 -0.30 0.01 7.28
CA PRO A 120 -1.38 -0.95 7.06
C PRO A 120 -0.96 -2.04 6.06
N ILE A 121 0.10 -2.78 6.39
CA ILE A 121 0.66 -3.81 5.51
C ILE A 121 -0.34 -4.96 5.31
N ASP A 122 -1.08 -5.29 6.35
CA ASP A 122 -2.13 -6.29 6.36
C ASP A 122 -3.26 -6.00 5.37
N LEU A 123 -3.60 -4.72 5.15
CA LEU A 123 -4.53 -4.32 4.11
C LEU A 123 -4.05 -4.73 2.71
N TYR A 124 -2.76 -4.58 2.40
CA TYR A 124 -2.23 -4.98 1.08
C TYR A 124 -2.34 -6.49 0.88
N TYR A 125 -2.06 -7.29 1.90
CA TYR A 125 -2.25 -8.74 1.82
C TYR A 125 -3.72 -9.11 1.64
N PHE A 126 -4.60 -8.45 2.42
CA PHE A 126 -6.04 -8.67 2.39
C PHE A 126 -6.65 -8.41 1.00
N ILE A 127 -6.42 -7.22 0.44
CA ILE A 127 -6.97 -6.87 -0.88
C ILE A 127 -6.36 -7.74 -1.99
N SER A 128 -5.11 -8.17 -1.83
CA SER A 128 -4.44 -9.08 -2.76
C SER A 128 -5.07 -10.47 -2.74
N LYS A 129 -5.36 -11.01 -1.55
CA LYS A 129 -6.09 -12.29 -1.38
C LYS A 129 -7.47 -12.24 -2.01
N ILE A 130 -8.22 -11.15 -1.79
CA ILE A 130 -9.54 -10.95 -2.43
C ILE A 130 -9.39 -10.94 -3.95
N PHE A 131 -8.50 -10.11 -4.48
CA PHE A 131 -8.31 -9.99 -5.92
C PHE A 131 -7.90 -11.32 -6.56
N LEU A 132 -7.02 -12.09 -5.92
CA LEU A 132 -6.62 -13.41 -6.40
C LEU A 132 -7.71 -14.49 -6.25
N PHE A 133 -8.68 -14.29 -5.35
CA PHE A 133 -9.77 -15.22 -5.08
C PHE A 133 -10.94 -15.03 -6.05
N ASN A 134 -11.39 -13.80 -6.27
CA ASN A 134 -12.60 -13.50 -7.05
C ASN A 134 -12.40 -12.48 -8.17
N SER A 135 -11.15 -12.06 -8.44
CA SER A 135 -10.81 -11.10 -9.49
C SER A 135 -11.46 -9.71 -9.33
N LYS A 136 -11.94 -9.37 -8.12
CA LYS A 136 -12.54 -8.05 -7.82
C LYS A 136 -11.55 -7.15 -7.10
N LEU A 137 -11.47 -5.91 -7.56
CA LEU A 137 -10.69 -4.88 -6.90
C LEU A 137 -11.46 -4.30 -5.73
N VAL A 138 -10.72 -4.02 -4.67
CA VAL A 138 -11.20 -3.24 -3.53
C VAL A 138 -10.64 -1.84 -3.69
N HIS A 139 -11.52 -0.86 -3.88
CA HIS A 139 -11.14 0.54 -3.87
C HIS A 139 -10.71 0.90 -2.45
N THR A 140 -9.60 1.61 -2.30
CA THR A 140 -9.05 1.91 -0.97
C THR A 140 -9.02 3.41 -0.75
N VAL A 141 -9.53 3.86 0.38
CA VAL A 141 -9.42 5.26 0.80
C VAL A 141 -8.06 5.48 1.45
N ALA A 142 -7.31 6.45 0.94
CA ALA A 142 -5.99 6.82 1.44
C ALA A 142 -5.95 8.32 1.75
N ASP A 143 -5.05 8.74 2.63
CA ASP A 143 -4.90 10.15 2.95
C ASP A 143 -4.40 10.95 1.74
N ARG A 144 -4.82 12.22 1.63
CA ARG A 144 -4.49 13.11 0.52
C ARG A 144 -3.00 13.34 0.37
N PHE A 145 -2.23 13.27 1.45
CA PHE A 145 -0.78 13.49 1.37
C PHE A 145 -0.08 12.48 0.44
N LEU A 146 -0.60 11.25 0.33
CA LEU A 146 -0.02 10.21 -0.52
C LEU A 146 -0.03 10.60 -2.00
N PHE A 147 -1.02 11.40 -2.41
CA PHE A 147 -1.17 11.86 -3.79
C PHE A 147 -0.20 12.98 -4.17
N ASN A 148 0.54 13.52 -3.20
CA ASN A 148 1.59 14.51 -3.43
C ASN A 148 2.96 13.84 -3.64
N PHE A 149 3.10 12.54 -3.36
CA PHE A 149 4.37 11.84 -3.56
C PHE A 149 4.63 11.57 -5.06
N PRO A 150 5.84 11.88 -5.55
CA PRO A 150 6.20 11.60 -6.94
C PRO A 150 6.14 10.08 -7.20
N GLY A 151 5.56 9.69 -8.33
CA GLY A 151 5.38 8.29 -8.73
C GLY A 151 4.15 7.59 -8.14
N TRP A 152 3.40 8.21 -7.22
CA TRP A 152 2.21 7.58 -6.62
C TRP A 152 1.02 7.44 -7.59
N SER A 153 0.95 8.28 -8.63
CA SER A 153 -0.18 8.35 -9.55
C SER A 153 -0.49 7.03 -10.28
N ILE A 154 0.55 6.24 -10.62
CA ILE A 154 0.35 4.95 -11.28
C ILE A 154 -0.25 3.92 -10.31
N ILE A 155 0.16 3.95 -9.04
CA ILE A 155 -0.37 3.06 -8.00
C ILE A 155 -1.84 3.39 -7.78
N SER A 156 -2.18 4.68 -7.63
CA SER A 156 -3.57 5.09 -7.42
C SER A 156 -4.48 4.80 -8.62
N ASP A 157 -4.01 4.98 -9.86
CA ASP A 157 -4.81 4.60 -11.05
C ASP A 157 -5.02 3.08 -11.16
N VAL A 158 -3.94 2.31 -11.07
CA VAL A 158 -4.00 0.86 -11.29
C VAL A 158 -4.72 0.16 -10.15
N MET A 159 -4.42 0.50 -8.90
CA MET A 159 -4.99 -0.14 -7.70
C MET A 159 -6.28 0.53 -7.20
N LYS A 160 -6.75 1.61 -7.86
CA LYS A 160 -7.96 2.35 -7.48
C LYS A 160 -7.94 2.86 -6.04
N VAL A 161 -6.81 3.47 -5.68
CA VAL A 161 -6.64 4.19 -4.41
C VAL A 161 -7.15 5.62 -4.57
N ILE A 162 -8.02 6.07 -3.67
CA ILE A 162 -8.71 7.36 -3.77
C ILE A 162 -8.56 8.19 -2.49
N PRO A 163 -8.55 9.54 -2.57
CA PRO A 163 -8.49 10.40 -1.39
C PRO A 163 -9.78 10.37 -0.54
N GLY A 164 -10.87 9.80 -1.07
CA GLY A 164 -12.14 9.54 -0.38
C GLY A 164 -12.91 10.77 0.13
N THR A 165 -14.02 11.11 -0.53
CA THR A 165 -15.07 11.94 0.07
C THR A 165 -16.30 11.08 0.31
N ILE A 166 -17.26 11.54 1.13
CA ILE A 166 -18.50 10.79 1.34
C ILE A 166 -19.18 10.50 -0.01
N GLN A 167 -19.23 11.50 -0.89
CA GLN A 167 -19.89 11.39 -2.19
C GLN A 167 -19.17 10.40 -3.12
N THR A 168 -17.84 10.47 -3.23
CA THR A 168 -17.10 9.56 -4.13
C THR A 168 -17.14 8.13 -3.61
N CYS A 169 -16.99 7.93 -2.30
CA CYS A 169 -17.10 6.62 -1.67
C CYS A 169 -18.49 6.01 -1.85
N SER A 170 -19.55 6.80 -1.65
CA SER A 170 -20.92 6.36 -1.89
C SER A 170 -21.18 6.00 -3.35
N ALA A 171 -20.67 6.79 -4.30
CA ALA A 171 -20.83 6.52 -5.73
C ALA A 171 -20.20 5.17 -6.11
N ILE A 172 -18.97 4.90 -5.65
CA ILE A 172 -18.27 3.63 -5.88
C ILE A 172 -19.10 2.43 -5.41
N LEU A 173 -19.69 2.53 -4.21
CA LEU A 173 -20.54 1.47 -3.67
C LEU A 173 -21.85 1.34 -4.44
N LYS A 174 -22.47 2.45 -4.87
CA LYS A 174 -23.69 2.44 -5.69
C LYS A 174 -23.45 1.83 -7.08
N GLU A 175 -22.24 1.92 -7.60
CA GLU A 175 -21.79 1.26 -8.84
C GLU A 175 -21.54 -0.25 -8.66
N GLY A 176 -21.69 -0.79 -7.44
CA GLY A 176 -21.51 -2.22 -7.17
C GLY A 176 -20.07 -2.64 -6.86
N ASN A 177 -19.16 -1.68 -6.66
CA ASN A 177 -17.76 -1.97 -6.34
C ASN A 177 -17.55 -2.25 -4.84
N MET A 178 -16.38 -2.79 -4.51
CA MET A 178 -15.93 -2.97 -3.13
C MET A 178 -15.10 -1.76 -2.69
N LEU A 179 -15.27 -1.33 -1.43
CA LEU A 179 -14.57 -0.19 -0.86
C LEU A 179 -14.00 -0.55 0.52
N ALA A 180 -12.75 -0.19 0.79
CA ALA A 180 -12.13 -0.30 2.10
C ALA A 180 -11.87 1.09 2.69
N ILE A 181 -12.32 1.28 3.94
CA ILE A 181 -12.11 2.52 4.71
C ILE A 181 -11.55 2.15 6.07
N SER A 182 -10.47 2.82 6.48
CA SER A 182 -10.14 2.97 7.89
C SER A 182 -10.82 4.25 8.41
N PRO A 183 -11.80 4.13 9.32
CA PRO A 183 -12.46 5.29 9.94
C PRO A 183 -11.52 6.16 10.78
N GLY A 184 -10.49 5.54 11.37
CA GLY A 184 -9.53 6.20 12.22
C GLY A 184 -8.38 6.89 11.48
N GLY A 185 -8.10 6.47 10.25
CA GLY A 185 -7.10 7.07 9.36
C GLY A 185 -5.75 7.31 10.05
N VAL A 186 -5.10 8.44 9.72
CA VAL A 186 -3.77 8.79 10.23
C VAL A 186 -3.71 8.94 11.76
N TYR A 187 -4.82 9.30 12.42
CA TYR A 187 -4.86 9.32 13.88
C TYR A 187 -4.77 7.89 14.44
N GLU A 188 -5.57 6.97 13.92
CA GLU A 188 -5.51 5.57 14.33
C GLU A 188 -4.15 4.95 14.01
N ALA A 189 -3.53 5.32 12.88
CA ALA A 189 -2.17 4.92 12.53
C ALA A 189 -1.12 5.30 13.61
N GLN A 190 -1.26 6.46 14.24
CA GLN A 190 -0.30 6.95 15.23
C GLN A 190 -0.46 6.32 16.61
N PHE A 191 -1.69 5.96 16.99
CA PHE A 191 -2.01 5.47 18.33
C PHE A 191 -2.37 3.98 18.37
N SER A 192 -2.32 3.32 17.21
CA SER A 192 -2.62 1.91 17.04
C SER A 192 -1.66 1.04 17.86
N ASP A 193 -2.20 0.00 18.49
CA ASP A 193 -1.43 -1.04 19.16
C ASP A 193 -1.70 -2.44 18.54
N SER A 194 -1.09 -3.48 19.12
CA SER A 194 -1.27 -4.88 18.70
C SER A 194 -2.62 -5.49 19.09
N TYR A 195 -3.53 -4.71 19.70
CA TYR A 195 -4.89 -5.16 20.01
C TYR A 195 -5.90 -4.80 18.93
N TYR A 196 -5.45 -4.13 17.84
CA TYR A 196 -6.24 -3.88 16.63
C TYR A 196 -7.56 -3.15 16.93
N GLN A 197 -7.57 -2.29 17.94
CA GLN A 197 -8.76 -1.54 18.33
C GLN A 197 -9.05 -0.43 17.32
N LEU A 198 -10.31 -0.33 16.91
CA LEU A 198 -10.74 0.68 15.95
C LEU A 198 -11.01 2.00 16.68
N MET A 199 -10.27 3.05 16.32
CA MET A 199 -10.21 4.36 16.97
C MET A 199 -10.67 5.48 16.03
N TRP A 200 -11.97 5.55 15.81
CA TRP A 200 -12.56 6.52 14.89
C TRP A 200 -13.01 7.82 15.56
N GLN A 201 -13.01 7.88 16.90
CA GLN A 201 -13.48 9.00 17.70
C GLN A 201 -14.90 9.46 17.26
N LYS A 202 -15.05 10.72 16.86
CA LYS A 202 -16.30 11.32 16.37
C LYS A 202 -16.43 11.28 14.83
N ARG A 203 -15.53 10.59 14.13
CA ARG A 203 -15.55 10.52 12.65
C ARG A 203 -16.57 9.50 12.17
N MET A 204 -17.70 10.00 11.67
CA MET A 204 -18.83 9.19 11.18
C MET A 204 -18.94 9.17 9.65
N GLY A 205 -17.87 9.51 8.93
CA GLY A 205 -17.89 9.58 7.46
C GLY A 205 -18.23 8.24 6.80
N PHE A 206 -17.60 7.15 7.26
CA PHE A 206 -17.86 5.80 6.76
C PHE A 206 -19.31 5.35 6.99
N ALA A 207 -19.92 5.73 8.12
CA ALA A 207 -21.32 5.42 8.43
C ALA A 207 -22.27 6.18 7.50
N LYS A 208 -21.99 7.47 7.22
CA LYS A 208 -22.75 8.26 6.24
C LYS A 208 -22.67 7.64 4.83
N VAL A 209 -21.49 7.16 4.44
CA VAL A 209 -21.29 6.43 3.17
C VAL A 209 -22.15 5.16 3.12
N ALA A 210 -22.12 4.35 4.19
CA ALA A 210 -22.90 3.12 4.27
C ALA A 210 -24.42 3.38 4.16
N LEU A 211 -24.90 4.41 4.87
CA LEU A 211 -26.31 4.84 4.83
C LEU A 211 -26.73 5.34 3.45
N ASP A 212 -25.94 6.22 2.84
CA ASP A 212 -26.25 6.79 1.53
C ASP A 212 -26.20 5.75 0.41
N ALA A 213 -25.23 4.85 0.44
CA ALA A 213 -25.12 3.75 -0.53
C ALA A 213 -26.05 2.55 -0.23
N LYS A 214 -26.79 2.58 0.88
CA LYS A 214 -27.68 1.48 1.33
C LYS A 214 -26.95 0.13 1.33
N VAL A 215 -25.70 0.12 1.77
CA VAL A 215 -24.86 -1.08 1.71
C VAL A 215 -25.39 -2.12 2.68
N VAL A 216 -25.70 -3.31 2.15
CA VAL A 216 -26.33 -4.40 2.89
C VAL A 216 -25.31 -5.18 3.75
N LYS A 217 -24.02 -5.10 3.44
CA LYS A 217 -22.96 -5.81 4.19
C LYS A 217 -21.78 -4.88 4.47
N ILE A 218 -21.63 -4.54 5.74
CA ILE A 218 -20.40 -3.95 6.30
C ILE A 218 -19.60 -5.11 6.88
N LEU A 219 -18.38 -5.32 6.38
CA LEU A 219 -17.49 -6.35 6.91
C LEU A 219 -16.41 -5.68 7.74
N TYR A 220 -16.40 -6.00 9.03
CA TYR A 220 -15.28 -5.69 9.91
C TYR A 220 -14.29 -6.84 9.81
N TYR A 221 -13.03 -6.52 9.54
CA TYR A 221 -11.96 -7.49 9.64
C TYR A 221 -10.92 -7.02 10.65
N TYR A 222 -10.41 -7.98 11.40
CA TYR A 222 -9.35 -7.79 12.38
C TYR A 222 -8.24 -8.80 12.05
N SER A 223 -7.00 -8.33 11.99
CA SER A 223 -5.83 -9.20 12.02
C SER A 223 -5.60 -9.65 13.45
N TYR A 224 -5.30 -10.92 13.65
CA TYR A 224 -4.86 -11.45 14.94
C TYR A 224 -3.78 -12.50 14.70
N TYR A 225 -2.83 -12.58 15.63
CA TYR A 225 -1.80 -13.60 15.60
C TYR A 225 -2.39 -14.94 16.05
N LEU A 226 -2.50 -15.93 15.16
CA LEU A 226 -2.78 -17.31 15.55
C LEU A 226 -1.48 -17.95 16.02
N HIS A 227 -1.51 -18.77 17.07
CA HIS A 227 -0.40 -19.66 17.38
C HIS A 227 -0.69 -21.02 16.74
N ILE A 228 -0.02 -21.37 15.63
CA ILE A 228 -0.12 -22.70 15.01
C ILE A 228 1.09 -23.54 15.48
N PRO A 229 0.89 -24.58 16.31
CA PRO A 229 1.98 -25.30 16.98
C PRO A 229 2.91 -26.09 16.04
N ARG A 230 2.64 -26.14 14.73
CA ARG A 230 3.41 -26.93 13.77
C ARG A 230 4.65 -26.23 13.19
N LEU A 231 4.77 -24.90 13.28
CA LEU A 231 5.76 -24.15 12.49
C LEU A 231 6.66 -23.19 13.28
N ASN A 232 6.50 -23.03 14.60
CA ASN A 232 7.25 -22.02 15.40
C ASN A 232 7.28 -20.60 14.78
N LEU A 233 6.26 -20.26 13.98
CA LEU A 233 6.01 -18.94 13.42
C LEU A 233 4.75 -18.38 14.07
N ILE A 234 4.61 -17.06 14.12
CA ILE A 234 3.40 -16.39 14.58
C ILE A 234 2.56 -15.98 13.35
N PRO A 235 1.65 -16.84 12.82
CA PRO A 235 0.83 -16.50 11.67
C PRO A 235 -0.14 -15.36 11.99
N ILE A 236 -0.27 -14.39 11.09
CA ILE A 236 -1.32 -13.37 11.16
C ILE A 236 -2.54 -13.91 10.40
N CYS A 237 -3.62 -14.24 11.11
CA CYS A 237 -4.89 -14.61 10.52
C CYS A 237 -5.86 -13.44 10.56
N THR A 238 -6.62 -13.27 9.49
CA THR A 238 -7.75 -12.33 9.44
C THR A 238 -9.06 -13.10 9.41
N CYS A 239 -9.99 -12.78 10.33
CA CYS A 239 -11.34 -13.34 10.36
C CYS A 239 -12.38 -12.26 10.08
N PHE A 240 -13.42 -12.65 9.37
CA PHE A 240 -14.61 -11.83 9.19
C PHE A 240 -15.59 -12.03 10.34
N SER A 241 -16.16 -10.92 10.82
CA SER A 241 -17.42 -10.96 11.56
C SER A 241 -18.44 -10.14 10.79
N SER A 242 -19.48 -10.80 10.26
CA SER A 242 -20.69 -10.10 9.83
C SER A 242 -21.56 -9.88 11.08
N ARG A 243 -21.62 -8.65 11.58
CA ARG A 243 -22.79 -8.24 12.37
C ARG A 243 -23.81 -7.69 11.39
N VAL A 244 -24.94 -8.39 11.31
CA VAL A 244 -26.16 -7.95 10.62
C VAL A 244 -26.69 -6.70 11.31
#